data_AF-A0A357EYB0-F1
#
_entry.id   AF-A0A357EYB0-F1
#
_cell.length_a   1.000
_cell.length_b   1.000
_cell.length_c   1.000
_cell.angle_alpha   90.00
_cell.angle_beta   90.00
_cell.angle_gamma   90.00
#
_symmetry.space_group_name_H-M   'P 1'
#
loop_
_entity.id
_entity.type
_entity.pdbx_description
1 polymer ?
#
loop_
_entity_poly.entity_id
_entity_poly.type
_entity_poly.pdbx_seq_one_letter_code
_entity_poly.pdbx_strand_id
1 'polypeptide(L)' 'VHFFNPPRYMKLVEVIPTEWTDGVIACKIFGFLDRRLGKGVVPAKDRPNFIANRIGT' A
#
# COMPACT_ATOMS: atom_id res chain seq x y z
N VAL A 1 -3.18 4.14 -3.06
CA VAL A 1 -3.26 2.77 -2.47
C VAL A 1 -3.35 1.80 -3.63
N HIS A 2 -2.42 0.85 -3.70
CA HIS A 2 -2.29 -0.09 -4.81
C HIS A 2 -2.53 -1.52 -4.31
N PHE A 3 -3.56 -2.17 -4.84
CA PHE A 3 -3.90 -3.56 -4.54
C PHE A 3 -3.32 -4.49 -5.60
N PHE A 4 -2.87 -5.68 -5.17
CA PHE A 4 -2.45 -6.73 -6.09
C PHE A 4 -3.65 -7.54 -6.57
N ASN A 5 -3.73 -7.83 -7.87
CA ASN A 5 -4.82 -8.61 -8.45
C ASN A 5 -4.54 -10.12 -8.30
N PRO A 6 -5.52 -10.95 -7.88
CA PRO A 6 -6.86 -10.59 -7.43
C PRO A 6 -6.90 -10.04 -5.99
N PRO A 7 -7.49 -8.84 -5.77
CA PRO A 7 -7.33 -8.05 -4.54
C PRO A 7 -7.93 -8.69 -3.29
N ARG A 8 -8.89 -9.61 -3.45
CA ARG A 8 -9.46 -10.34 -2.32
C ARG A 8 -8.47 -11.37 -1.76
N TYR A 9 -7.74 -12.07 -2.64
CA TYR A 9 -6.85 -13.17 -2.27
C TYR A 9 -5.44 -12.72 -1.94
N MET A 10 -4.97 -11.65 -2.61
CA MET A 10 -3.63 -11.13 -2.36
C MET A 10 -3.55 -10.48 -0.99
N LYS A 11 -2.55 -10.89 -0.21
CA LYS A 11 -2.36 -10.42 1.17
C LYS A 11 -1.71 -9.05 1.25
N LEU A 12 -1.11 -8.58 0.17
CA LEU A 12 -0.33 -7.34 0.16
C LEU A 12 -1.16 -6.17 -0.37
N VAL A 13 -0.85 -4.98 0.15
CA VAL A 13 -1.32 -3.70 -0.39
C VAL A 13 -0.21 -2.67 -0.22
N GLU A 14 0.05 -1.89 -1.26
CA GLU A 14 1.04 -0.80 -1.23
C GLU A 14 0.35 0.53 -0.92
N VAL A 15 0.83 1.22 0.11
CA VAL A 15 0.39 2.59 0.44
C VAL A 15 1.53 3.53 0.05
N ILE A 16 1.22 4.47 -0.85
CA ILE A 16 2.19 5.43 -1.40
C ILE A 16 1.80 6.82 -0.91
N PRO A 17 2.28 7.24 0.28
CA PRO A 17 2.11 8.61 0.71
C PRO A 17 3.00 9.52 -0.14
N THR A 18 2.43 10.63 -0.62
CA THR A 18 3.16 11.71 -1.30
C THR A 18 3.48 12.83 -0.31
N GLU A 19 4.28 13.82 -0.72
CA GLU A 19 4.63 14.97 0.12
C GLU A 19 3.42 15.80 0.56
N TRP A 20 2.32 15.75 -0.19
CA TRP A 20 1.05 16.41 0.14
C TRP A 20 0.10 15.53 0.96
N THR A 21 0.45 14.27 1.22
CA THR A 21 -0.39 13.36 1.99
C THR A 21 -0.24 13.66 3.49
N ASP A 22 -1.34 14.02 4.15
CA ASP A 22 -1.38 14.16 5.60
C ASP A 22 -1.00 12.82 6.29
N GLY A 23 0.01 12.87 7.15
CA GLY A 23 0.51 11.70 7.87
C GLY A 23 -0.54 11.05 8.78
N VAL A 24 -1.49 11.81 9.32
CA VAL A 24 -2.61 11.29 10.11
C VAL A 24 -3.57 10.49 9.23
N ILE A 25 -3.85 10.98 8.02
CA ILE A 25 -4.69 10.26 7.04
C ILE A 25 -3.98 8.98 6.59
N ALA A 26 -2.69 9.07 6.27
CA ALA A 26 -1.90 7.90 5.90
C ALA A 26 -1.97 6.84 7.02
N CYS A 27 -1.72 7.22 8.27
CA CYS A 27 -1.76 6.33 9.43
C CYS A 27 -3.14 5.68 9.62
N LYS A 28 -4.23 6.43 9.45
CA LYS A 28 -5.60 5.88 9.48
C LYS A 28 -5.82 4.83 8.39
N ILE A 29 -5.32 5.08 7.18
CA ILE A 29 -5.40 4.13 6.06
C ILE A 29 -4.58 2.87 6.36
N PHE A 30 -3.35 3.00 6.88
CA PHE A 30 -2.55 1.85 7.31
C PHE A 30 -3.31 0.98 8.31
N GLY A 31 -3.87 1.59 9.36
CA GLY A 31 -4.64 0.86 10.37
C GLY A 31 -5.91 0.21 9.83
N PHE A 32 -6.60 0.85 8.87
CA PHE A 32 -7.77 0.27 8.22
C PHE A 32 -7.40 -0.96 7.38
N LEU A 33 -6.38 -0.84 6.52
CA LEU A 33 -5.95 -1.92 5.62
C LEU A 33 -5.44 -3.14 6.41
N ASP A 34 -4.71 -2.91 7.49
CA ASP A 34 -4.20 -3.96 8.38
C ASP A 34 -5.34 -4.59 9.20
N ARG A 35 -6.03 -3.81 10.03
CA ARG A 35 -6.96 -4.36 11.04
C ARG A 35 -8.34 -4.74 10.50
N ARG A 36 -8.86 -4.01 9.49
CA ARG A 36 -10.20 -4.27 8.94
C ARG A 36 -10.16 -5.21 7.74
N LEU A 37 -9.13 -5.09 6.89
CA LEU A 37 -9.01 -5.91 5.69
C LEU A 37 -8.02 -7.07 5.82
N GLY A 38 -7.25 -7.15 6.91
CA GLY A 38 -6.28 -8.21 7.14
C GLY A 38 -5.14 -8.20 6.12
N LYS A 39 -4.81 -7.04 5.55
CA LYS A 39 -3.79 -6.90 4.51
C LYS A 39 -2.45 -6.51 5.13
N GLY A 40 -1.38 -7.16 4.68
CA GLY A 40 -0.01 -6.70 4.91
C GLY A 40 0.23 -5.40 4.13
N VAL A 41 0.39 -4.31 4.87
CA VAL A 41 0.58 -2.98 4.27
C VAL A 41 2.06 -2.69 4.10
N VAL A 42 2.47 -2.34 2.88
CA VAL A 42 3.84 -1.96 2.57
C VAL A 42 3.89 -0.46 2.21
N PRO A 43 4.64 0.38 2.96
CA PRO A 43 4.88 1.75 2.55
C PRO A 43 5.81 1.76 1.32
N ALA A 44 5.31 2.28 0.20
CA ALA A 44 6.07 2.44 -1.03
C ALA A 44 6.40 3.91 -1.29
N LYS A 45 7.58 4.16 -1.88
CA LYS A 45 7.97 5.50 -2.33
C LYS A 45 7.28 5.82 -3.65
N ASP A 46 6.93 7.09 -3.85
CA ASP A 46 6.37 7.58 -5.11
C ASP A 46 7.46 7.58 -6.20
N ARG A 47 7.59 6.45 -6.90
CA ARG A 47 8.51 6.20 -8.00
C ARG A 47 7.83 5.34 -9.05
N PRO A 48 8.21 5.43 -10.34
CA PRO A 48 7.68 4.56 -11.37
C PRO A 48 7.83 3.08 -10.96
N ASN A 49 6.77 2.29 -11.10
CA ASN A 49 6.67 0.86 -10.75
C ASN A 49 6.74 0.50 -9.25
N PHE A 50 6.58 1.44 -8.32
CA PHE A 50 6.52 1.18 -6.86
C PHE A 50 7.59 0.17 -6.38
N ILE A 51 7.30 -0.73 -5.43
CA ILE A 51 8.27 -1.73 -4.94
C ILE A 51 8.08 -3.06 -5.67
N ALA A 52 6.85 -3.56 -5.77
CA ALA A 52 6.62 -4.91 -6.28
C ALA A 52 6.84 -5.10 -7.79
N ASN A 53 6.54 -4.10 -8.62
CA ASN A 53 6.82 -4.17 -10.07
C ASN A 53 8.29 -3.90 -10.41
N ARG A 54 9.16 -3.66 -9.41
CA ARG A 54 10.60 -3.48 -9.60
C ARG A 54 11.43 -4.73 -9.31
N ILE A 55 10.98 -5.62 -8.41
CA ILE A 55 11.70 -6.85 -8.03
C ILE A 55 11.24 -8.06 -8.88
N GLY A 56 10.13 -7.94 -9.60
CA GLY A 56 9.60 -9.02 -10.45
C GLY A 56 10.27 -9.19 -11.83
N THR A 57 11.42 -8.56 -12.09
CA THR A 57 12.18 -8.67 -13.35
C THR A 57 13.56 -9.27 -13.12
#